data_AF-L0DIZ6-F1
#
_entry.id   AF-L0DIZ6-F1
#
_cell.length_a   1.000
_cell.length_b   1.000
_cell.length_c   1.000
_cell.angle_alpha   90.00
_cell.angle_beta   90.00
_cell.angle_gamma   90.00
#
_symmetry.space_group_name_H-M   'P 1'
#
loop_
_entity.id
_entity.type
_entity.pdbx_description
1 polymer ?
#
loop_
_entity_poly.entity_id
_entity_poly.type
_entity_poly.pdbx_seq_one_letter_code
_entity_poly.pdbx_strand_id
1 'polypeptide(L)'
;MTFDECQSTLAVIRQKQGTRCPLVRVDYAGRVIRGRVARADGDPGYGHEQSSPYGVIVLENLGLSPAPETILQIADIPKGALKELNAP
;
A
#
# COMPACT_ATOMS: atom_id res chain seq x y z
N MET A 1 9.83 -3.95 4.36
CA MET A 1 9.23 -5.31 4.27
C MET A 1 9.51 -5.82 2.88
N THR A 2 9.32 -7.10 2.57
CA THR A 2 9.55 -7.57 1.19
C THR A 2 8.35 -7.28 0.29
N PHE A 3 8.58 -7.32 -1.02
CA PHE A 3 7.51 -7.22 -2.02
C PHE A 3 6.45 -8.30 -1.81
N ASP A 4 6.85 -9.57 -1.66
CA ASP A 4 5.94 -10.69 -1.44
C ASP A 4 5.14 -10.57 -0.15
N GLU A 5 5.77 -10.09 0.94
CA GLU A 5 5.08 -9.81 2.19
C GLU A 5 4.02 -8.72 2.00
N CYS A 6 4.33 -7.68 1.22
CA CYS A 6 3.41 -6.58 0.93
C CYS A 6 2.22 -7.07 0.10
N GLN A 7 2.48 -7.81 -0.98
CA GLN A 7 1.43 -8.40 -1.82
C GLN A 7 0.53 -9.34 -1.03
N SER A 8 1.12 -10.23 -0.23
CA SER A 8 0.36 -11.15 0.63
C SER A 8 -0.52 -10.40 1.63
N THR A 9 0.02 -9.34 2.25
CA THR A 9 -0.73 -8.51 3.20
C THR A 9 -1.87 -7.76 2.48
N LEU A 10 -1.60 -7.13 1.34
CA LEU A 10 -2.62 -6.45 0.54
C LEU A 10 -3.72 -7.39 0.07
N ALA A 11 -3.39 -8.61 -0.35
CA ALA A 11 -4.38 -9.61 -0.76
C ALA A 11 -5.38 -9.92 0.36
N VAL A 12 -4.89 -10.11 1.59
CA VAL A 12 -5.74 -10.34 2.77
C VAL A 12 -6.62 -9.12 3.05
N ILE A 13 -6.07 -7.92 3.04
CA ILE A 13 -6.81 -6.66 3.27
C ILE A 13 -7.90 -6.49 2.20
N ARG A 14 -7.56 -6.69 0.92
CA ARG A 14 -8.48 -6.61 -0.23
C ARG A 14 -9.64 -7.58 -0.08
N GLN A 15 -9.35 -8.82 0.29
CA GLN A 15 -10.35 -9.85 0.52
C GLN A 15 -11.32 -9.43 1.64
N LYS A 16 -10.80 -8.96 2.77
CA LYS A 16 -11.63 -8.54 3.91
C LYS A 16 -12.50 -7.34 3.62
N GLN A 17 -11.99 -6.35 2.87
CA GLN A 17 -12.74 -5.16 2.50
C GLN A 17 -13.60 -5.34 1.24
N GLY A 18 -13.47 -6.46 0.53
CA GLY A 18 -14.23 -6.74 -0.70
C GLY A 18 -13.90 -5.78 -1.85
N THR A 19 -12.70 -5.21 -1.91
CA THR A 19 -12.31 -4.22 -2.92
C THR A 19 -10.87 -4.39 -3.38
N ARG A 20 -10.58 -4.00 -4.63
CA ARG A 20 -9.21 -3.96 -5.18
C ARG A 20 -8.40 -2.77 -4.65
N CYS A 21 -9.08 -1.69 -4.25
CA CYS A 21 -8.49 -0.44 -3.78
C CYS A 21 -8.82 -0.22 -2.29
N PRO A 22 -8.24 -1.02 -1.38
CA PRO A 22 -8.59 -0.99 0.04
C PRO A 22 -8.10 0.28 0.73
N LEU A 23 -8.74 0.59 1.86
CA LEU A 23 -8.29 1.61 2.80
C LEU A 23 -7.27 1.03 3.77
N VAL A 24 -6.08 1.62 3.81
CA VAL A 24 -4.96 1.13 4.59
C VAL A 24 -4.38 2.22 5.49
N ARG A 25 -3.71 1.74 6.54
CA ARG A 25 -2.77 2.50 7.36
C ARG A 25 -1.39 1.91 7.15
N VAL A 26 -0.39 2.77 6.92
CA VAL A 26 1.02 2.38 6.79
C VAL A 26 1.84 3.18 7.79
N ASP A 27 2.51 2.50 8.71
CA ASP A 27 3.54 3.14 9.53
C ASP A 27 4.83 3.22 8.68
N TYR A 28 5.24 4.42 8.30
CA TYR A 28 6.32 4.68 7.34
C TYR A 28 7.25 5.78 7.86
N ALA A 29 8.56 5.48 7.98
CA ALA A 29 9.58 6.43 8.45
C ALA A 29 9.18 7.22 9.72
N GLY A 30 8.55 6.55 10.69
CA GLY A 30 8.10 7.16 11.95
C GLY A 30 6.81 7.99 11.85
N ARG A 31 6.12 7.96 10.71
CA ARG A 31 4.82 8.61 10.50
C ARG A 31 3.74 7.59 10.18
N VAL A 32 2.51 7.93 10.48
CA VAL A 32 1.34 7.12 10.09
C VAL A 32 0.71 7.74 8.86
N ILE A 33 0.71 7.01 7.76
CA ILE A 33 0.09 7.41 6.50
C ILE A 33 -1.19 6.61 6.32
N ARG A 34 -2.29 7.29 6.01
CA ARG A 34 -3.61 6.69 5.81
C ARG A 34 -4.10 7.06 4.42
N GLY A 35 -4.60 6.07 3.69
CA GLY A 35 -5.00 6.31 2.31
C GLY A 35 -5.70 5.12 1.69
N ARG A 36 -6.21 5.35 0.48
CA ARG A 36 -6.73 4.30 -0.40
C ARG A 36 -5.59 3.80 -1.27
N VAL A 37 -5.42 2.50 -1.38
CA VAL A 37 -4.44 1.94 -2.32
C VAL A 37 -4.95 2.17 -3.74
N ALA A 38 -4.30 3.08 -4.46
CA ALA A 38 -4.55 3.32 -5.88
C ALA A 38 -3.84 2.30 -6.75
N ARG A 39 -2.60 1.98 -6.38
CA ARG A 39 -1.73 1.07 -7.11
C ARG A 39 -0.72 0.39 -6.19
N ALA A 40 -0.42 -0.86 -6.47
CA ALA A 40 0.81 -1.53 -6.04
C ALA A 40 1.50 -2.14 -7.28
N ASP A 41 2.84 -2.26 -7.26
CA ASP A 41 3.60 -2.81 -8.40
C ASP A 41 3.31 -4.27 -8.75
N GLY A 42 2.48 -4.97 -7.96
CA GLY A 42 1.95 -6.31 -8.28
C GLY A 42 0.56 -6.30 -8.92
N ASP A 43 -0.05 -5.13 -9.13
CA ASP A 43 -1.40 -5.04 -9.68
C ASP A 43 -1.42 -5.27 -11.22
N PRO A 44 -2.40 -6.02 -11.75
CA PRO A 44 -2.49 -6.31 -13.17
C PRO A 44 -2.64 -5.02 -13.99
N GLY A 45 -1.75 -4.83 -14.97
CA GLY A 45 -1.67 -3.63 -15.81
C GLY A 45 -0.57 -2.64 -15.41
N TYR A 46 0.05 -2.83 -14.25
CA TYR A 46 1.22 -2.08 -13.82
C TYR A 46 2.42 -3.01 -13.84
N GLY A 47 3.27 -2.87 -14.87
CA GLY A 47 4.47 -3.69 -14.99
C GLY A 47 5.38 -3.47 -13.79
N HIS A 48 5.78 -4.56 -13.13
CA HIS A 48 6.91 -4.53 -12.21
C HIS A 48 8.12 -4.06 -13.02
N GLU A 49 8.62 -2.86 -12.72
CA GLU A 49 9.93 -2.46 -13.22
C GLU A 49 10.93 -3.43 -12.56
N GLN A 50 11.40 -4.41 -13.32
CA GLN A 50 12.28 -5.49 -12.84
C GLN A 50 13.60 -4.98 -12.22
N SER A 51 13.85 -3.67 -12.26
CA SER A 51 15.04 -3.00 -11.75
C SER A 51 15.02 -2.78 -10.23
N SER A 52 13.84 -2.73 -9.58
CA SER A 52 13.75 -2.52 -8.13
C SER A 52 13.17 -3.74 -7.41
N PRO A 53 13.96 -4.47 -6.61
CA PRO A 53 13.49 -5.65 -5.87
C PRO A 53 12.48 -5.30 -4.76
N TYR A 54 12.22 -4.01 -4.54
CA TYR A 54 11.40 -3.55 -3.44
C TYR A 54 10.04 -3.02 -3.88
N GLY A 55 9.90 -2.42 -5.07
CA GLY A 55 8.61 -1.91 -5.57
C GLY A 55 7.95 -0.83 -4.69
N VAL A 56 6.85 -0.27 -5.18
CA VAL A 56 6.12 0.81 -4.50
C VAL A 56 4.64 0.48 -4.26
N ILE A 57 4.08 1.16 -3.26
CA ILE A 57 2.64 1.29 -3.05
C ILE A 57 2.25 2.76 -3.14
N VAL A 58 1.19 3.04 -3.89
CA VAL A 58 0.66 4.38 -4.13
C VAL A 58 -0.65 4.52 -3.37
N LEU A 59 -0.70 5.53 -2.50
CA LEU A 59 -1.86 5.84 -1.68
C LEU A 59 -2.49 7.15 -2.13
N GLU A 60 -3.78 7.11 -2.45
CA GLU A 60 -4.63 8.28 -2.58
C GLU A 60 -5.05 8.78 -1.20
N ASN A 61 -5.16 10.10 -1.07
CA ASN A 61 -5.69 10.74 0.12
C ASN A 61 -7.19 10.44 0.27
N LEU A 62 -7.69 10.39 1.51
CA LEU A 62 -9.09 10.17 1.85
C LEU A 62 -9.93 11.46 1.88
N GLY A 63 -9.37 12.57 1.41
CA GLY A 63 -10.05 13.86 1.35
C GLY A 63 -11.12 13.94 0.26
N LEU A 64 -11.96 14.99 0.35
CA LEU A 64 -13.04 15.27 -0.60
C LEU A 64 -12.58 15.91 -1.93
N SER A 65 -11.27 16.15 -2.08
CA SER A 65 -10.69 16.79 -3.25
C SER A 65 -9.50 15.99 -3.78
N PRO A 66 -9.21 16.07 -5.09
CA PRO A 66 -8.00 15.49 -5.65
C PRO A 66 -6.78 16.01 -4.88
N ALA A 67 -6.01 15.10 -4.30
CA ALA A 67 -4.79 15.41 -3.58
C ALA A 67 -3.62 14.65 -4.20
N PRO A 68 -2.37 15.12 -4.01
CA PRO A 68 -1.20 14.40 -4.47
C PRO A 68 -1.18 12.98 -3.91
N GLU A 69 -0.86 12.01 -4.77
CA GLU A 69 -0.63 10.63 -4.37
C GLU A 69 0.60 10.54 -3.45
N THR A 70 0.53 9.66 -2.47
CA THR A 70 1.67 9.34 -1.61
C THR A 70 2.29 8.04 -2.08
N ILE A 71 3.51 8.11 -2.61
CA ILE A 71 4.28 6.96 -3.08
C ILE A 71 5.19 6.48 -1.95
N LEU A 72 5.05 5.22 -1.55
CA LEU A 72 5.85 4.59 -0.50
C LEU A 72 6.68 3.45 -1.06
N GLN A 73 7.98 3.46 -0.77
CA GLN A 73 8.87 2.33 -1.05
C GLN A 73 8.59 1.20 -0.07
N ILE A 74 8.30 -0.01 -0.57
CA ILE A 74 7.96 -1.14 0.30
C ILE A 74 9.16 -1.55 1.18
N ALA A 75 10.40 -1.32 0.71
CA ALA A 75 11.61 -1.51 1.50
C ALA A 75 11.56 -0.78 2.85
N ASP A 76 11.06 0.45 2.85
CA ASP A 76 11.05 1.34 4.00
C ASP A 76 9.85 1.12 4.93
N ILE A 77 8.88 0.30 4.52
CA ILE A 77 7.74 -0.08 5.36
C ILE A 77 8.20 -1.18 6.34
N PRO A 78 8.22 -0.97 7.66
CA PRO A 78 8.59 -2.02 8.60
C PRO A 78 7.68 -3.25 8.48
N LYS A 79 8.18 -4.43 8.84
CA LYS A 79 7.38 -5.66 8.82
C LYS A 79 6.15 -5.50 9.74
N GLY A 80 4.96 -5.80 9.21
CA GLY A 80 3.70 -5.65 9.94
C GLY A 80 3.17 -4.22 10.07
N ALA A 81 3.82 -3.23 9.44
CA ALA A 81 3.40 -1.83 9.46
C ALA A 81 2.30 -1.48 8.46
N LEU A 82 2.03 -2.35 7.47
CA LEU A 82 0.89 -2.24 6.57
C LEU A 82 -0.32 -2.94 7.19
N LYS A 83 -1.39 -2.20 7.43
CA LYS A 83 -2.60 -2.68 8.12
C LYS A 83 -3.87 -2.15 7.47
N GLU A 84 -4.99 -2.79 7.78
CA GLU A 84 -6.32 -2.22 7.51
C GLU A 84 -6.46 -0.89 8.25
N LEU A 85 -7.15 0.08 7.66
CA LEU A 85 -7.30 1.41 8.25
C LEU A 85 -7.85 1.37 9.69
N ASN A 86 -8.77 0.43 9.97
CA ASN A 86 -9.44 0.25 11.25
C ASN A 86 -8.90 -0.94 12.07
N ALA A 87 -7.73 -1.48 11.72
CA ALA A 87 -7.13 -2.54 12.52
C ALA A 87 -6.84 -2.04 13.95
N PRO A 88 -7.09 -2.86 14.98
CA PRO A 88 -6.79 -2.52 16.37
C PRO A 88 -5.29 -2.24 16.61
#